data_AF-A0A4W3I045-F1
#
_entry.id   AF-A0A4W3I045-F1
#
_cell.length_a   1.000
_cell.length_b   1.000
_cell.length_c   1.000
_cell.angle_alpha   90.00
_cell.angle_beta   90.00
_cell.angle_gamma   90.00
#
_symmetry.space_group_name_H-M   'P 1'
#
loop_
_entity.id
_entity.type
_entity.pdbx_description
1 polymer ?
#
loop_
_entity_poly.entity_id
_entity_poly.type
_entity_poly.pdbx_seq_one_letter_code
_entity_poly.pdbx_strand_id
1 'polypeptide(L)'
;DEDVHQVAMRLREFGDACNDTIRQEMKRFKLDLQTSLAVGQGREMFSKIVNQLSENGTLQKELSQMGSEIGLLKIVVVLGIQAAHELPSMVPAIKNAMADFLNIRLLSWIQKSGGWKNIQLEKTTPSQSNGECL
;
A
#
# COMPACT_ATOMS: atom_id res chain seq x y z
N ASP A 1 16.02 14.26 8.52
CA ASP A 1 14.58 14.14 8.78
C ASP A 1 14.24 12.79 9.35
N GLU A 2 14.11 12.74 10.68
CA GLU A 2 13.79 11.52 11.43
C GLU A 2 12.35 11.06 11.15
N ASP A 3 11.43 12.00 10.89
CA ASP A 3 10.05 11.71 10.52
C ASP A 3 9.91 11.01 9.16
N VAL A 4 10.74 11.39 8.17
CA VAL A 4 10.73 10.76 6.84
C VAL A 4 11.23 9.31 6.91
N HIS A 5 12.24 9.03 7.75
CA HIS A 5 12.73 7.67 7.97
C HIS A 5 11.69 6.79 8.66
N GLN A 6 11.01 7.31 9.69
CA GLN A 6 9.95 6.59 10.39
C GLN A 6 8.76 6.27 9.48
N VAL A 7 8.37 7.21 8.61
CA VAL A 7 7.35 6.97 7.59
C VAL A 7 7.81 5.88 6.63
N ALA A 8 9.02 5.98 6.07
CA ALA A 8 9.53 4.97 5.15
C ALA A 8 9.61 3.57 5.77
N MET A 9 9.99 3.46 7.05
CA MET A 9 10.00 2.20 7.80
C MET A 9 8.59 1.63 7.97
N ARG A 10 7.62 2.46 8.42
CA ARG A 10 6.22 2.05 8.56
C ARG A 10 5.65 1.56 7.22
N LEU A 11 5.88 2.30 6.13
CA LEU A 11 5.50 1.88 4.78
C LEU A 11 6.11 0.52 4.43
N ARG A 12 7.39 0.30 4.73
CA ARG A 12 8.02 -1.01 4.49
C ARG A 12 7.34 -2.14 5.27
N GLU A 13 7.02 -1.93 6.54
CA GLU A 13 6.27 -2.89 7.36
C GLU A 13 4.85 -3.13 6.82
N PHE A 14 4.18 -2.11 6.27
CA PHE A 14 2.88 -2.28 5.59
C PHE A 14 2.98 -3.15 4.33
N GLY A 15 4.11 -3.09 3.62
CA GLY A 15 4.34 -3.78 2.34
C GLY A 15 4.56 -5.28 2.45
N ASP A 16 5.13 -5.77 3.54
CA ASP A 16 5.54 -7.18 3.63
C ASP A 16 4.36 -8.17 3.79
N ALA A 17 3.21 -7.72 4.28
CA ALA A 17 2.07 -8.59 4.62
C ALA A 17 1.10 -8.94 3.47
N CYS A 18 1.10 -8.20 2.35
CA CYS A 18 0.13 -8.37 1.24
C CYS A 18 0.80 -8.72 -0.11
N ASN A 19 1.94 -9.41 -0.05
CA ASN A 19 2.92 -9.44 -1.14
C ASN A 19 2.47 -10.30 -2.35
N ASP A 20 1.86 -11.46 -2.12
CA ASP A 20 1.73 -12.47 -3.19
C ASP A 20 0.66 -12.12 -4.24
N THR A 21 -0.53 -11.69 -3.83
CA THR A 21 -1.60 -11.30 -4.77
C THR A 21 -1.22 -10.05 -5.56
N ILE A 22 -0.67 -9.03 -4.89
CA ILE A 22 -0.27 -7.79 -5.56
C ILE A 22 0.91 -8.05 -6.51
N ARG A 23 1.84 -8.95 -6.17
CA ARG A 23 2.92 -9.37 -7.06
C ARG A 23 2.42 -10.03 -8.33
N GLN A 24 1.37 -10.86 -8.26
CA GLN A 24 0.77 -11.46 -9.45
C GLN A 24 0.09 -10.42 -10.34
N GLU A 25 -0.71 -9.54 -9.75
CA GLU A 25 -1.40 -8.47 -10.47
C GLU A 25 -0.41 -7.46 -11.09
N MET A 26 0.72 -7.22 -10.43
CA MET A 26 1.76 -6.34 -10.95
C MET A 26 2.33 -6.83 -12.28
N LYS A 27 2.47 -8.15 -12.49
CA LYS A 27 2.91 -8.69 -13.78
C LYS A 27 1.95 -8.34 -14.90
N ARG A 28 0.64 -8.25 -14.61
CA ARG A 28 -0.38 -7.84 -15.58
C ARG A 28 -0.26 -6.37 -15.94
N PHE A 29 -0.08 -5.51 -14.95
CA PHE A 29 -0.08 -4.05 -15.13
C PHE A 29 1.29 -3.43 -15.39
N LYS A 30 2.38 -4.22 -15.35
CA LYS A 30 3.76 -3.73 -15.50
C LYS A 30 3.94 -2.90 -16.76
N LEU A 31 3.50 -3.41 -17.91
CA LEU A 31 3.69 -2.77 -19.21
C LEU A 31 2.90 -1.45 -19.30
N ASP A 32 1.65 -1.46 -18.81
CA ASP A 32 0.78 -0.29 -18.78
C ASP A 32 1.34 0.79 -17.85
N LEU A 33 1.81 0.40 -16.65
CA LEU A 33 2.41 1.32 -15.71
C LEU A 33 3.72 1.91 -16.26
N GLN A 34 4.58 1.10 -16.87
CA GLN A 34 5.83 1.56 -17.47
C GLN A 34 5.55 2.57 -18.60
N THR A 35 4.58 2.27 -19.45
CA THR A 35 4.19 3.14 -20.57
C THR A 35 3.62 4.46 -20.05
N SER A 36 2.70 4.40 -19.09
CA SER A 36 2.12 5.60 -18.46
C SER A 36 3.14 6.44 -17.72
N LEU A 37 4.11 5.82 -17.02
CA LEU A 37 5.21 6.55 -16.36
C LEU A 37 6.08 7.28 -17.40
N ALA A 38 6.36 6.65 -18.55
CA ALA A 38 7.17 7.24 -19.61
C ALA A 38 6.50 8.47 -20.28
N VAL A 39 5.17 8.52 -20.33
CA VAL A 39 4.40 9.66 -20.88
C VAL A 39 3.88 10.62 -19.81
N GLY A 40 4.32 10.49 -18.55
CA GLY A 40 3.91 11.38 -17.45
C GLY A 40 2.51 11.13 -16.88
N GLN A 41 1.81 10.10 -17.33
CA GLN A 41 0.49 9.66 -16.84
C GLN A 41 0.57 8.62 -15.71
N GLY A 42 1.76 8.43 -15.12
CA GLY A 42 2.01 7.43 -14.09
C GLY A 42 1.08 7.54 -12.90
N ARG A 43 0.70 8.76 -12.48
CA ARG A 43 -0.22 9.00 -11.36
C ARG A 43 -1.63 8.44 -11.62
N GLU A 44 -2.18 8.69 -12.80
CA GLU A 44 -3.53 8.26 -13.16
C GLU A 44 -3.59 6.73 -13.28
N MET A 45 -2.59 6.14 -13.95
CA MET A 45 -2.46 4.69 -14.05
C MET A 45 -2.26 4.04 -12.69
N PHE A 46 -1.41 4.62 -11.83
CA PHE A 46 -1.18 4.12 -10.47
C PHE A 46 -2.48 4.14 -9.66
N SER A 47 -3.24 5.25 -9.69
CA SER A 47 -4.55 5.33 -9.03
C SER A 47 -5.54 4.31 -9.58
N LYS A 48 -5.55 4.08 -10.89
CA LYS A 48 -6.42 3.08 -11.53
C LYS A 48 -6.10 1.67 -11.04
N ILE A 49 -4.81 1.31 -10.99
CA ILE A 49 -4.38 -0.01 -10.51
C ILE A 49 -4.73 -0.17 -9.02
N VAL A 50 -4.49 0.85 -8.19
CA VAL A 50 -4.87 0.82 -6.76
C VAL A 50 -6.37 0.60 -6.59
N ASN A 51 -7.22 1.30 -7.36
CA ASN A 51 -8.67 1.10 -7.31
C ASN A 51 -9.06 -0.33 -7.73
N GLN A 52 -8.48 -0.85 -8.82
CA GLN A 52 -8.73 -2.22 -9.28
C GLN A 52 -8.30 -3.28 -8.25
N LEU A 53 -7.16 -3.07 -7.59
CA LEU A 53 -6.69 -3.92 -6.50
C LEU A 53 -7.59 -3.81 -5.27
N SER A 54 -8.13 -2.62 -4.97
CA SER A 54 -9.05 -2.41 -3.85
C SER A 54 -10.43 -3.02 -4.08
N GLU A 55 -10.81 -3.24 -5.35
CA GLU A 55 -12.04 -3.92 -5.77
C GLU A 55 -11.83 -5.44 -5.96
N ASN A 56 -10.58 -5.92 -5.85
CA ASN A 56 -10.27 -7.34 -5.95
C ASN A 56 -10.83 -8.09 -4.73
N GLY A 57 -11.74 -9.04 -4.96
CA GLY A 57 -12.42 -9.77 -3.88
C GLY A 57 -11.49 -10.52 -2.92
N THR A 58 -10.33 -10.99 -3.39
CA THR A 58 -9.34 -11.66 -2.55
C THR A 58 -8.65 -10.66 -1.61
N LEU A 59 -8.20 -9.52 -2.15
CA LEU A 59 -7.58 -8.46 -1.35
C LEU A 59 -8.59 -7.80 -0.41
N GLN A 60 -9.83 -7.58 -0.84
CA GLN A 60 -10.87 -7.08 0.06
C GLN A 60 -11.08 -8.02 1.24
N LYS A 61 -11.08 -9.34 1.03
CA LYS A 61 -11.25 -10.29 2.12
C LYS A 61 -10.10 -10.19 3.14
N GLU A 62 -8.85 -10.08 2.67
CA GLU A 62 -7.68 -9.92 3.53
C GLU A 62 -7.64 -8.56 4.26
N LEU A 63 -8.08 -7.49 3.59
CA LEU A 63 -8.00 -6.12 4.09
C LEU A 63 -9.25 -5.68 4.85
N SER A 64 -10.37 -6.39 4.71
CA SER A 64 -11.65 -6.09 5.38
C SER A 64 -11.54 -6.08 6.90
N GLN A 65 -10.58 -6.82 7.47
CA GLN A 65 -10.33 -6.87 8.91
C GLN A 65 -9.60 -5.62 9.45
N MET A 66 -9.05 -4.77 8.59
CA MET A 66 -8.14 -3.68 8.97
C MET A 66 -8.74 -2.28 8.79
N GLY A 67 -9.95 -2.18 8.23
CA GLY A 67 -10.56 -0.90 7.85
C GLY A 67 -10.13 -0.43 6.46
N SER A 68 -11.00 0.33 5.79
CA SER A 68 -10.87 0.71 4.38
C SER A 68 -9.58 1.49 4.07
N GLU A 69 -9.19 2.41 4.94
CA GLU A 69 -8.06 3.32 4.73
C GLU A 69 -6.73 2.61 4.96
N ILE A 70 -6.64 1.72 5.96
CA ILE A 70 -5.46 0.88 6.18
C ILE A 70 -5.32 -0.13 5.04
N GLY A 71 -6.43 -0.70 4.58
CA GLY A 71 -6.45 -1.58 3.43
C GLY A 71 -5.90 -0.91 2.17
N LEU A 72 -6.41 0.29 1.88
CA LEU A 72 -5.97 1.10 0.74
C LEU A 72 -4.50 1.50 0.86
N LEU A 73 -4.06 1.90 2.06
CA LEU A 73 -2.66 2.23 2.34
C LEU A 73 -1.73 1.05 2.04
N LYS A 74 -2.10 -0.15 2.47
CA LYS A 74 -1.32 -1.36 2.18
C LYS A 74 -1.19 -1.60 0.68
N ILE A 75 -2.30 -1.54 -0.07
CA ILE A 75 -2.29 -1.73 -1.53
C ILE A 75 -1.33 -0.75 -2.20
N VAL A 76 -1.43 0.54 -1.86
CA VAL A 76 -0.58 1.60 -2.43
C VAL A 76 0.90 1.32 -2.20
N VAL A 77 1.25 0.91 -0.99
CA VAL A 77 2.64 0.71 -0.61
C VAL A 77 3.23 -0.54 -1.24
N VAL A 78 2.52 -1.66 -1.21
CA VAL A 78 2.97 -2.91 -1.85
C VAL A 78 3.11 -2.70 -3.35
N LEU A 79 2.13 -2.03 -3.98
CA LEU A 79 2.19 -1.70 -5.40
C LEU A 79 3.40 -0.81 -5.70
N GLY A 80 3.65 0.23 -4.90
CA GLY A 80 4.79 1.13 -5.06
C GLY A 80 6.14 0.42 -4.93
N ILE A 81 6.28 -0.48 -3.94
CA ILE A 81 7.49 -1.28 -3.72
C ILE A 81 7.70 -2.25 -4.88
N GLN A 82 6.66 -2.98 -5.27
CA GLN A 82 6.77 -3.94 -6.38
C GLN A 82 7.04 -3.22 -7.70
N ALA A 83 6.40 -2.08 -7.96
CA ALA A 83 6.68 -1.24 -9.12
C ALA A 83 8.13 -0.77 -9.15
N ALA A 84 8.65 -0.30 -8.02
CA ALA A 84 10.04 0.14 -7.89
C ALA A 84 11.03 -1.02 -8.13
N HIS A 85 10.67 -2.24 -7.71
CA HIS A 85 11.46 -3.45 -7.94
C HIS A 85 11.44 -3.88 -9.41
N GLU A 86 10.29 -3.83 -10.07
CA GLU A 86 10.11 -4.23 -11.47
C GLU A 86 10.64 -3.19 -12.48
N LEU A 87 10.66 -1.92 -12.09
CA LEU A 87 11.03 -0.77 -12.92
C LEU A 87 12.02 0.15 -12.18
N PRO A 88 13.26 -0.32 -11.90
CA PRO A 88 14.23 0.42 -11.08
C PRO A 88 14.62 1.78 -11.68
N SER A 89 14.57 1.93 -13.01
CA SER A 89 14.82 3.20 -13.70
C SER A 89 13.72 4.25 -13.48
N MET A 90 12.52 3.82 -13.08
CA MET A 90 11.34 4.68 -12.89
C MET A 90 11.03 4.96 -11.42
N VAL A 91 11.91 4.56 -10.49
CA VAL A 91 11.73 4.74 -9.04
C VAL A 91 11.36 6.17 -8.64
N PRO A 92 12.00 7.24 -9.18
CA PRO A 92 11.60 8.61 -8.85
C PRO A 92 10.15 8.93 -9.23
N ALA A 93 9.72 8.50 -10.42
CA ALA A 93 8.37 8.72 -10.92
C ALA A 93 7.33 7.92 -10.12
N ILE A 94 7.66 6.68 -9.73
CA ILE A 94 6.83 5.82 -8.88
C ILE A 94 6.67 6.43 -7.48
N LYS A 95 7.75 6.91 -6.87
CA LYS A 95 7.71 7.59 -5.57
C LYS A 95 6.80 8.83 -5.61
N ASN A 96 6.90 9.64 -6.66
CA ASN A 96 6.05 10.81 -6.84
C ASN A 96 4.58 10.42 -7.00
N ALA A 97 4.27 9.45 -7.87
CA ALA A 97 2.90 8.97 -8.06
C ALA A 97 2.29 8.41 -6.77
N MET A 98 3.08 7.66 -6.00
CA MET A 98 2.66 7.13 -4.69
C MET A 98 2.41 8.24 -3.68
N ALA A 99 3.34 9.20 -3.55
CA ALA A 99 3.21 10.32 -2.63
C ALA A 99 1.99 11.20 -2.98
N ASP A 100 1.77 11.50 -4.27
CA ASP A 100 0.60 12.25 -4.73
C ASP A 100 -0.70 11.53 -4.38
N PHE A 101 -0.75 10.21 -4.58
CA PHE A 101 -1.93 9.42 -4.21
C PHE A 101 -2.21 9.49 -2.70
N LEU A 102 -1.19 9.25 -1.87
CA LEU A 102 -1.30 9.31 -0.41
C LEU A 102 -1.76 10.70 0.05
N ASN A 103 -1.19 11.76 -0.50
CA ASN A 103 -1.51 13.14 -0.15
C ASN A 103 -2.95 13.54 -0.53
N ILE A 104 -3.51 12.95 -1.58
CA ILE A 104 -4.87 13.29 -2.03
C ILE A 104 -5.92 12.43 -1.34
N ARG A 105 -5.67 11.12 -1.20
CA ARG A 105 -6.66 10.16 -0.73
C ARG A 105 -6.58 9.90 0.77
N LEU A 106 -5.38 9.89 1.35
CA LEU A 106 -5.17 9.45 2.72
C LEU A 106 -4.72 10.56 3.67
N LEU A 107 -4.32 11.73 3.17
CA LEU A 107 -3.84 12.84 4.02
C LEU A 107 -4.84 13.24 5.11
N SER A 108 -6.12 13.40 4.76
CA SER A 108 -7.17 13.75 5.72
C SER A 108 -7.31 12.68 6.82
N TRP A 109 -7.25 11.40 6.44
CA TRP A 109 -7.29 10.29 7.39
C TRP A 109 -6.03 10.23 8.27
N ILE A 110 -4.84 10.35 7.68
CA ILE A 110 -3.57 10.38 8.41
C ILE A 110 -3.55 11.52 9.44
N GLN A 111 -4.03 12.72 9.06
CA GLN A 111 -4.14 13.86 9.95
C GLN A 111 -5.11 13.59 11.10
N LYS A 112 -6.28 13.00 10.81
CA LYS A 112 -7.26 12.60 11.84
C LYS A 112 -6.73 11.53 12.79
N SER A 113 -5.88 10.64 12.30
CA SER A 113 -5.19 9.63 13.13
C SER A 113 -4.11 10.23 14.03
N GLY A 114 -3.83 11.54 13.96
CA GLY A 114 -2.74 12.19 14.70
C GLY A 114 -1.37 11.97 14.05
N GLY A 115 -1.35 11.70 12.74
CA GLY A 115 -0.15 11.48 11.94
C GLY A 115 0.29 10.01 11.87
N TRP A 116 1.33 9.78 11.05
CA TRP A 116 1.86 8.44 10.78
C TRP A 116 2.31 7.68 12.03
N LYS A 117 2.73 8.38 13.09
CA LYS A 117 3.21 7.79 14.34
C LYS A 117 2.12 7.00 15.08
N ASN A 118 0.86 7.42 14.93
CA ASN A 118 -0.29 6.87 15.64
C ASN A 118 -1.07 5.81 14.85
N ILE A 119 -0.74 5.59 13.58
CA ILE A 119 -1.35 4.51 12.79
C ILE A 119 -0.77 3.18 13.28
N GLN A 120 -1.48 2.51 14.18
CA GLN A 120 -1.09 1.19 14.69
C GLN A 120 -1.71 0.10 13.80
N LEU A 121 -0.86 -0.78 13.29
CA LEU A 121 -1.29 -2.08 12.81
C LEU A 121 -1.72 -2.87 14.03
N GLU A 122 -3.01 -3.16 14.19
CA GLU A 122 -3.38 -4.30 15.02
C GLU A 122 -2.64 -5.50 14.42
N LYS A 123 -1.57 -5.92 15.09
CA LYS A 123 -1.06 -7.27 14.94
C LYS A 123 -2.26 -8.12 15.28
N THR A 124 -2.81 -8.83 14.31
CA THR A 124 -3.66 -9.98 14.59
C THR A 124 -2.80 -10.94 15.42
N THR A 125 -2.78 -10.75 16.72
CA THR A 125 -2.62 -11.85 17.66
C THR A 125 -3.79 -12.78 17.31
N PRO A 126 -3.57 -14.00 16.80
CA PRO A 126 -4.51 -15.03 17.13
C PRO A 126 -4.49 -15.08 18.66
N SER A 127 -5.54 -14.58 19.30
CA SER A 127 -5.81 -14.86 20.70
C SER A 127 -5.71 -16.38 20.84
N GLN A 128 -4.59 -16.86 21.39
CA GLN A 128 -4.56 -18.17 22.00
C GLN A 128 -5.47 -18.06 23.22
N SER A 129 -6.77 -18.25 23.00
CA SER A 129 -7.68 -18.70 24.04
C SER A 129 -7.31 -20.14 24.37
N ASN A 130 -6.17 -20.33 25.03
CA ASN A 130 -6.01 -21.47 25.92
C ASN A 130 -6.81 -21.13 27.18
N GLY A 131 -8.12 -21.31 27.07
CA GLY A 131 -8.97 -21.49 28.24
C GLY A 131 -8.61 -22.83 28.85
N GLU A 132 -7.79 -22.79 29.89
CA GLU A 132 -7.80 -23.81 30.93
C GLU A 132 -9.25 -24.03 31.37
N CYS A 133 -9.69 -25.29 31.37
CA CYS A 133 -10.78 -25.74 32.22
C CYS A 133 -10.51 -27.19 32.62
N LEU A 134 -9.93 -27.30 33.84
CA LEU A 134 -10.02 -28.37 34.85
C LEU A 134 -10.16 -29.82 34.39
#